data_AF-A0A9X4AV11-F1
#
_entry.id   AF-A0A9X4AV11-F1
#
_cell.length_a   1.000
_cell.length_b   1.000
_cell.length_c   1.000
_cell.angle_alpha   90.00
_cell.angle_beta   90.00
_cell.angle_gamma   90.00
#
_symmetry.space_group_name_H-M   'P 1'
#
loop_
_entity.id
_entity.type
_entity.pdbx_description
1 polymer ?
#
loop_
_entity_poly.entity_id
_entity_poly.type
_entity_poly.pdbx_seq_one_letter_code
_entity_poly.pdbx_strand_id
1 'polypeptide(L)'
;MRSRVLALTLAGCGTWLGSAGVSMAAEPEARGSGATTATAPAGRGAVVVAIGSGVEAAAKPLAREIYRDEALRPSLDDRAARVLAGEAVAADAPAKERELAEVRSALTTNDDAPSRRLLASLGAEQKAEIVVAVSMAGDRPVARVLRVGTARYESIELGPTIERSEAGEIRYTWPGAAATLRKLVIVPQAAAPAPLAPKQTSTKAPAKPEEPTPKPFYKSAWFWGPVGAIVAAGAAVLITSKVTEDSTGMVRLRGQVAP
;
A
#
# COMPACT_ATOMS: atom_id res chain seq x y z
N MET A 1 25.68 39.18 26.19
CA MET A 1 25.02 39.36 27.51
C MET A 1 23.89 40.38 27.41
N ARG A 2 22.67 39.98 27.05
CA ARG A 2 21.44 40.74 27.36
C ARG A 2 20.29 39.76 27.49
N SER A 3 19.97 39.44 28.74
CA SER A 3 18.86 38.63 29.19
C SER A 3 17.54 39.27 28.78
N ARG A 4 16.62 38.48 28.20
CA ARG A 4 15.19 38.82 28.17
C ARG A 4 14.42 37.69 28.84
N VAL A 5 14.10 37.97 30.10
CA VAL A 5 13.10 37.30 30.93
C VAL A 5 11.74 37.86 30.51
N LEU A 6 10.80 37.00 30.11
CA LEU A 6 9.36 37.30 30.00
C LEU A 6 8.66 35.97 30.34
N ALA A 7 8.28 35.81 31.61
CA ALA A 7 6.95 36.14 32.14
C ALA A 7 5.95 35.01 31.84
N LEU A 8 5.97 34.03 32.76
CA LEU A 8 4.94 33.03 32.99
C LEU A 8 3.62 33.72 33.35
N THR A 9 2.54 33.40 32.64
CA THR A 9 1.18 33.72 33.09
C THR A 9 0.43 32.41 33.32
N LEU A 10 0.37 32.01 34.58
CA LEU A 10 -0.57 31.04 35.15
C LEU A 10 -1.92 31.75 35.32
N ALA A 11 -2.98 31.28 34.67
CA ALA A 11 -4.36 31.59 35.06
C ALA A 11 -5.33 30.62 34.40
N GLY A 12 -6.08 29.87 35.20
CA GLY A 12 -7.25 29.14 34.70
C GLY A 12 -7.65 27.89 35.47
N CYS A 13 -7.86 27.98 36.79
CA CYS A 13 -8.71 27.02 37.49
C CYS A 13 -10.16 27.20 37.00
N GLY A 14 -10.61 26.29 36.15
CA GLY A 14 -12.01 26.18 35.72
C GLY A 14 -12.66 24.96 36.36
N THR A 15 -13.27 25.15 37.53
CA THR A 15 -14.13 24.16 38.19
C THR A 15 -15.43 24.05 37.38
N TRP A 16 -15.66 22.91 36.72
CA TRP A 16 -16.95 22.60 36.11
C TRP A 16 -17.62 21.46 36.89
N LEU A 17 -18.54 21.85 37.77
CA LEU A 17 -19.57 20.96 38.32
C LEU A 17 -20.79 20.97 37.38
N GLY A 18 -21.32 19.78 37.10
CA GLY A 18 -22.74 19.59 36.84
C GLY A 18 -23.11 19.28 35.39
N SER A 19 -23.50 18.03 35.13
CA SER A 19 -24.85 17.68 34.64
C SER A 19 -24.95 16.17 34.41
N ALA A 20 -25.70 15.49 35.28
CA ALA A 20 -26.23 14.16 35.02
C ALA A 20 -27.42 14.29 34.06
N GLY A 21 -27.16 14.05 32.78
CA GLY A 21 -28.18 13.95 31.73
C GLY A 21 -28.28 12.52 31.24
N VAL A 22 -29.35 11.82 31.62
CA VAL A 22 -29.80 10.59 30.96
C VAL A 22 -30.20 10.94 29.53
N SER A 23 -29.60 10.27 28.55
CA SER A 23 -30.12 10.20 27.18
C SER A 23 -29.95 8.79 26.66
N MET A 24 -31.08 8.07 26.63
CA MET A 24 -31.34 6.95 25.72
C MET A 24 -31.24 7.46 24.28
N ALA A 25 -30.33 6.92 23.48
CA ALA A 25 -30.42 7.00 22.03
C ALA A 25 -29.60 5.88 21.36
N ALA A 26 -30.33 4.96 20.74
CA ALA A 26 -30.00 4.14 19.57
C ALA A 26 -28.64 3.42 19.54
N GLU A 27 -28.72 2.11 19.74
CA GLU A 27 -27.69 1.11 19.41
C GLU A 27 -27.64 0.90 17.88
N PRO A 28 -26.55 1.28 17.18
CA PRO A 28 -26.37 0.88 15.80
C PRO A 28 -25.86 -0.55 15.76
N GLU A 29 -26.72 -1.48 15.33
CA GLU A 29 -26.35 -2.85 14.94
C GLU A 29 -25.12 -2.83 14.02
N ALA A 30 -24.04 -3.42 14.52
CA ALA A 30 -22.83 -3.69 13.77
C ALA A 30 -23.15 -4.70 12.65
N ARG A 31 -23.46 -4.18 11.46
CA ARG A 31 -23.50 -4.98 10.23
C ARG A 31 -22.14 -5.62 10.02
N GLY A 32 -22.11 -6.95 10.05
CA GLY A 32 -20.98 -7.76 9.61
C GLY A 32 -20.68 -7.49 8.14
N SER A 33 -19.78 -6.54 7.89
CA SER A 33 -19.20 -6.30 6.58
C SER A 33 -18.12 -7.35 6.35
N GLY A 34 -18.53 -8.52 5.86
CA GLY A 34 -17.63 -9.49 5.26
C GLY A 34 -17.12 -8.96 3.92
N ALA A 35 -16.29 -7.92 3.95
CA ALA A 35 -15.60 -7.43 2.78
C ALA A 35 -14.58 -8.49 2.35
N THR A 36 -14.95 -9.25 1.33
CA THR A 36 -13.97 -9.97 0.51
C THR A 36 -13.04 -8.92 -0.06
N THR A 37 -11.86 -8.80 0.54
CA THR A 37 -10.76 -7.97 0.04
C THR A 37 -10.43 -8.44 -1.37
N ALA A 38 -11.02 -7.77 -2.37
CA ALA A 38 -10.57 -7.85 -3.74
C ALA A 38 -9.07 -7.56 -3.72
N THR A 39 -8.27 -8.53 -4.18
CA THR A 39 -6.83 -8.37 -4.31
C THR A 39 -6.59 -7.20 -5.25
N ALA A 40 -6.27 -6.04 -4.68
CA ALA A 40 -5.97 -4.85 -5.45
C ALA A 40 -4.83 -5.16 -6.43
N PRO A 41 -4.86 -4.61 -7.66
CA PRO A 41 -3.80 -4.81 -8.63
C PRO A 41 -2.46 -4.48 -7.98
N ALA A 42 -1.49 -5.39 -8.13
CA ALA A 42 -0.16 -5.22 -7.54
C ALA A 42 0.46 -3.93 -8.09
N GLY A 43 0.57 -2.92 -7.23
CA GLY A 43 1.35 -1.74 -7.52
C GLY A 43 2.79 -2.14 -7.84
N ARG A 44 3.50 -1.31 -8.60
CA ARG A 44 4.92 -1.52 -8.91
C ARG A 44 5.75 -0.40 -8.29
N GLY A 45 6.90 -0.79 -7.75
CA GLY A 45 7.91 0.15 -7.29
C GLY A 45 7.71 0.62 -5.85
N ALA A 46 8.50 1.61 -5.48
CA ALA A 46 8.59 2.13 -4.12
C ALA A 46 8.31 3.63 -4.11
N VAL A 47 7.60 4.13 -3.10
CA VAL A 47 7.41 5.57 -2.89
C VAL A 47 8.07 5.98 -1.58
N VAL A 48 8.87 7.05 -1.61
CA VAL A 48 9.54 7.58 -0.41
C VAL A 48 8.72 8.72 0.19
N VAL A 49 8.43 8.64 1.48
CA VAL A 49 7.64 9.63 2.23
C VAL A 49 8.44 10.12 3.43
N ALA A 50 8.65 11.43 3.52
CA ALA A 50 9.28 12.08 4.67
C ALA A 50 8.23 12.39 5.74
N ILE A 51 8.41 11.85 6.94
CA ILE A 51 7.51 12.00 8.09
C ILE A 51 8.16 12.90 9.13
N GLY A 52 7.50 14.02 9.44
CA GLY A 52 8.01 15.05 10.34
C GLY A 52 8.83 16.13 9.62
N SER A 53 9.25 17.13 10.40
CA SER A 53 10.10 18.25 9.94
C SER A 53 11.58 17.89 10.06
N GLY A 54 12.43 18.45 9.18
CA GLY A 54 13.89 18.27 9.20
C GLY A 54 14.37 16.94 8.60
N VAL A 55 13.47 16.08 8.13
CA VAL A 55 13.79 14.77 7.53
C VAL A 55 14.11 14.91 6.03
N GLU A 56 13.72 16.01 5.40
CA GLU A 56 13.86 16.24 3.96
C GLU A 56 15.32 16.11 3.47
N ALA A 57 16.30 16.52 4.29
CA ALA A 57 17.71 16.41 3.97
C ALA A 57 18.17 14.95 3.82
N ALA A 58 17.56 14.02 4.54
CA ALA A 58 17.83 12.59 4.48
C ALA A 58 16.91 11.86 3.48
N ALA A 59 15.65 12.26 3.38
CA ALA A 59 14.67 11.63 2.48
C ALA A 59 14.97 11.91 1.00
N LYS A 60 15.38 13.13 0.64
CA LYS A 60 15.70 13.51 -0.74
C LYS A 60 16.80 12.64 -1.38
N PRO A 61 17.98 12.41 -0.76
CA PRO A 61 18.99 11.54 -1.35
C PRO A 61 18.52 10.08 -1.43
N LEU A 62 17.74 9.57 -0.46
CA LEU A 62 17.15 8.24 -0.52
C LEU A 62 16.21 8.10 -1.73
N ALA A 63 15.31 9.07 -1.93
CA ALA A 63 14.41 9.10 -3.06
C ALA A 63 15.15 9.09 -4.40
N ARG A 64 16.25 9.87 -4.52
CA ARG A 64 17.08 9.86 -5.74
C ARG A 64 17.72 8.50 -5.99
N GLU A 65 18.23 7.84 -4.95
CA GLU A 65 18.83 6.51 -5.06
C GLU A 65 17.80 5.46 -5.52
N ILE A 66 16.61 5.48 -4.94
CA ILE A 66 15.52 4.53 -5.26
C ILE A 66 14.96 4.79 -6.66
N TYR A 67 14.69 6.05 -7.04
CA TYR A 67 14.04 6.36 -8.32
C TYR A 67 14.97 6.28 -9.53
N ARG A 68 16.29 6.23 -9.32
CA ARG A 68 17.27 5.89 -10.37
C ARG A 68 17.13 4.45 -10.86
N ASP A 69 16.55 3.58 -10.04
CA ASP A 69 16.35 2.18 -10.34
C ASP A 69 14.99 1.94 -11.02
N GLU A 70 15.01 1.47 -12.27
CA GLU A 70 13.79 1.24 -13.07
C GLU A 70 12.86 0.18 -12.47
N ALA A 71 13.39 -0.77 -11.70
CA ALA A 71 12.55 -1.76 -11.02
C ALA A 71 11.74 -1.14 -9.87
N LEU A 72 12.32 -0.14 -9.20
CA LEU A 72 11.74 0.52 -8.03
C LEU A 72 11.03 1.84 -8.36
N ARG A 73 11.18 2.35 -9.58
CA ARG A 73 10.57 3.62 -9.98
C ARG A 73 9.04 3.50 -9.98
N PRO A 74 8.32 4.29 -9.16
CA PRO A 74 6.87 4.33 -9.17
C PRO A 74 6.38 5.09 -10.42
N SER A 75 5.11 4.92 -10.79
CA SER A 75 4.47 5.71 -11.86
C SER A 75 4.11 7.14 -11.44
N LEU A 76 4.92 7.73 -10.54
CA LEU A 76 4.69 9.01 -9.90
C LEU A 76 5.42 10.12 -10.65
N ASP A 77 4.79 11.28 -10.80
CA ASP A 77 5.43 12.48 -11.36
C ASP A 77 6.56 12.99 -10.45
N ASP A 78 7.64 13.48 -11.05
CA ASP A 78 8.82 13.97 -10.31
C ASP A 78 8.49 15.06 -9.28
N ARG A 79 7.49 15.92 -9.56
CA ARG A 79 7.04 16.97 -8.61
C ARG A 79 6.38 16.36 -7.37
N ALA A 80 5.39 15.49 -7.57
CA ALA A 80 4.73 14.79 -6.48
C ALA A 80 5.73 13.97 -5.65
N ALA A 81 6.71 13.34 -6.31
CA ALA A 81 7.79 12.61 -5.65
C ALA A 81 8.66 13.50 -4.74
N ARG A 82 8.95 14.74 -5.16
CA ARG A 82 9.67 15.73 -4.34
C ARG A 82 8.84 16.21 -3.15
N VAL A 83 7.55 16.45 -3.35
CA VAL A 83 6.63 16.84 -2.27
C VAL A 83 6.58 15.76 -1.19
N LEU A 84 6.42 14.50 -1.60
CA LEU A 84 6.44 13.36 -0.66
C LEU A 84 7.78 13.21 0.06
N ALA A 85 8.90 13.50 -0.62
CA ALA A 85 10.23 13.54 -0.01
C ALA A 85 10.49 14.79 0.86
N GLY A 86 9.49 15.63 1.09
CA GLY A 86 9.55 16.77 2.01
C GLY A 86 9.93 18.10 1.38
N GLU A 87 9.92 18.22 0.05
CA GLU A 87 10.07 19.52 -0.62
C GLU A 87 8.88 20.44 -0.31
N ALA A 88 9.17 21.71 -0.02
CA ALA A 88 8.14 22.71 0.20
C ALA A 88 7.39 22.97 -1.10
N VAL A 89 6.06 22.99 -1.01
CA VAL A 89 5.18 23.24 -2.15
C VAL A 89 5.06 24.74 -2.38
N ALA A 90 5.18 25.17 -3.64
CA ALA A 90 5.00 26.58 -3.99
C ALA A 90 3.53 27.02 -3.78
N ALA A 91 3.32 28.31 -3.50
CA ALA A 91 1.98 28.83 -3.22
C ALA A 91 1.01 28.70 -4.42
N ASP A 92 1.54 28.72 -5.63
CA ASP A 92 0.84 28.57 -6.91
C ASP A 92 0.76 27.12 -7.41
N ALA A 93 1.21 26.14 -6.60
CA ALA A 93 1.21 24.74 -6.99
C ALA A 93 -0.21 24.17 -7.21
N PRO A 94 -0.36 23.17 -8.10
CA PRO A 94 -1.62 22.45 -8.31
C PRO A 94 -2.24 21.97 -7.00
N ALA A 95 -3.57 21.95 -6.92
CA ALA A 95 -4.31 21.52 -5.73
C ALA A 95 -3.85 20.14 -5.22
N LYS A 96 -3.64 19.19 -6.15
CA LYS A 96 -3.14 17.85 -5.85
C LYS A 96 -1.78 17.85 -5.14
N GLU A 97 -0.84 18.74 -5.49
CA GLU A 97 0.47 18.82 -4.83
C GLU A 97 0.34 19.38 -3.41
N ARG A 98 -0.57 20.35 -3.20
CA ARG A 98 -0.87 20.91 -1.88
C ARG A 98 -1.53 19.88 -0.97
N GLU A 99 -2.49 19.11 -1.50
CA GLU A 99 -3.13 18.00 -0.78
C GLU A 99 -2.11 16.94 -0.36
N LEU A 100 -1.17 16.55 -1.23
CA LEU A 100 -0.10 15.62 -0.87
C LEU A 100 0.80 16.16 0.25
N ALA A 101 1.12 17.45 0.25
CA ALA A 101 1.89 18.07 1.31
C ALA A 101 1.12 18.12 2.65
N GLU A 102 -0.19 18.38 2.59
CA GLU A 102 -1.06 18.35 3.76
C GLU A 102 -1.16 16.95 4.35
N VAL A 103 -1.43 15.94 3.52
CA VAL A 103 -1.46 14.51 3.93
C VAL A 103 -0.12 14.10 4.55
N ARG A 104 1.01 14.51 3.95
CA ARG A 104 2.34 14.27 4.52
C ARG A 104 2.52 14.92 5.88
N SER A 105 2.04 16.16 6.06
CA SER A 105 2.14 16.88 7.33
C SER A 105 1.27 16.29 8.44
N ALA A 106 0.20 15.59 8.08
CA ALA A 106 -0.66 14.88 9.02
C ALA A 106 -0.06 13.56 9.52
N LEU A 107 0.98 13.03 8.86
CA LEU A 107 1.67 11.82 9.30
C LEU A 107 2.47 12.08 10.57
N THR A 108 2.29 11.22 11.56
CA THR A 108 3.08 11.25 12.80
C THR A 108 4.24 10.26 12.71
N THR A 109 5.31 10.53 13.47
CA THR A 109 6.48 9.63 13.57
C THR A 109 6.15 8.27 14.22
N ASN A 110 5.01 8.19 14.92
CA ASN A 110 4.60 7.02 15.66
C ASN A 110 4.19 5.88 14.72
N ASP A 111 4.55 4.65 15.11
CA ASP A 111 4.10 3.44 14.42
C ASP A 111 2.68 3.05 14.85
N ASP A 112 1.73 3.96 14.66
CA ASP A 112 0.33 3.70 14.96
C ASP A 112 -0.44 3.13 13.75
N ALA A 113 -1.51 2.39 14.03
CA ALA A 113 -2.33 1.77 13.00
C ALA A 113 -2.96 2.80 12.02
N PRO A 114 -3.43 3.98 12.46
CA PRO A 114 -3.91 5.03 11.55
C PRO A 114 -2.85 5.50 10.55
N SER A 115 -1.63 5.81 11.00
CA SER A 115 -0.54 6.30 10.15
C SER A 115 -0.12 5.24 9.13
N ARG A 116 -0.05 3.96 9.53
CA ARG A 116 0.22 2.85 8.59
C ARG A 116 -0.86 2.71 7.52
N ARG A 117 -2.14 2.84 7.89
CA ARG A 117 -3.25 2.78 6.93
C ARG A 117 -3.21 3.96 5.96
N LEU A 118 -2.89 5.16 6.44
CA LEU A 118 -2.75 6.35 5.60
C LEU A 118 -1.60 6.20 4.60
N LEU A 119 -0.43 5.72 5.06
CA LEU A 119 0.71 5.39 4.19
C LEU A 119 0.36 4.32 3.14
N ALA A 120 -0.37 3.27 3.54
CA ALA A 120 -0.83 2.25 2.61
C ALA A 120 -1.80 2.82 1.56
N SER A 121 -2.77 3.66 1.97
CA SER A 121 -3.67 4.34 1.04
C SER A 121 -2.91 5.20 0.03
N LEU A 122 -1.94 6.00 0.52
CA LEU A 122 -1.10 6.84 -0.32
C LEU A 122 -0.29 5.99 -1.31
N GLY A 123 0.31 4.88 -0.85
CA GLY A 123 1.01 3.94 -1.73
C GLY A 123 0.10 3.33 -2.80
N ALA A 124 -1.13 2.93 -2.43
CA ALA A 124 -2.10 2.38 -3.36
C ALA A 124 -2.55 3.39 -4.42
N GLU A 125 -2.79 4.64 -4.03
CA GLU A 125 -3.13 5.75 -4.94
C GLU A 125 -2.00 6.02 -5.95
N GLN A 126 -0.74 5.94 -5.50
CA GLN A 126 0.43 6.06 -6.37
C GLN A 126 0.82 4.76 -7.10
N LYS A 127 0.01 3.70 -6.96
CA LYS A 127 0.26 2.36 -7.53
C LYS A 127 1.64 1.79 -7.16
N ALA A 128 2.10 2.05 -5.94
CA ALA A 128 3.34 1.51 -5.40
C ALA A 128 3.09 0.18 -4.67
N GLU A 129 4.07 -0.72 -4.69
CA GLU A 129 4.02 -1.96 -3.92
C GLU A 129 4.42 -1.72 -2.46
N ILE A 130 5.41 -0.85 -2.27
CA ILE A 130 6.00 -0.53 -0.98
C ILE A 130 6.10 0.99 -0.79
N VAL A 131 6.00 1.41 0.47
CA VAL A 131 6.23 2.79 0.90
C VAL A 131 7.40 2.81 1.86
N VAL A 132 8.37 3.67 1.59
CA VAL A 132 9.55 3.87 2.44
C VAL A 132 9.32 5.13 3.27
N ALA A 133 8.93 4.93 4.52
CA ALA A 133 8.69 5.98 5.50
C ALA A 133 10.01 6.39 6.14
N VAL A 134 10.45 7.63 5.91
CA VAL A 134 11.67 8.20 6.50
C VAL A 134 11.26 9.09 7.67
N SER A 135 11.83 8.87 8.85
CA SER A 135 11.57 9.65 10.06
C SER A 135 12.85 9.86 10.87
N MET A 136 12.88 10.88 11.74
CA MET A 136 13.95 11.03 12.75
C MET A 136 13.69 10.11 13.95
N ALA A 137 14.69 9.32 14.33
CA ALA A 137 14.75 8.62 15.62
C ALA A 137 15.88 9.26 16.45
N GLY A 138 15.51 10.22 17.30
CA GLY A 138 16.48 11.13 17.91
C GLY A 138 17.16 11.98 16.83
N ASP A 139 18.50 11.99 16.80
CA ASP A 139 19.29 12.74 15.81
C ASP A 139 19.62 11.92 14.55
N ARG A 140 19.08 10.70 14.42
CA ARG A 140 19.39 9.81 13.29
C ARG A 140 18.17 9.61 12.39
N PRO A 141 18.28 9.81 11.06
CA PRO A 141 17.23 9.41 10.14
C PRO A 141 17.14 7.88 10.06
N VAL A 142 15.92 7.36 10.04
CA VAL A 142 15.64 5.93 9.86
C VAL A 142 14.60 5.80 8.76
N ALA A 143 14.83 4.89 7.83
CA ALA A 143 13.87 4.56 6.78
C ALA A 143 13.30 3.17 7.02
N ARG A 144 11.98 3.11 7.24
CA ARG A 144 11.20 1.89 7.47
C ARG A 144 10.38 1.56 6.24
N VAL A 145 10.30 0.28 5.89
CA VAL A 145 9.61 -0.18 4.68
C VAL A 145 8.23 -0.72 5.05
N LEU A 146 7.18 -0.19 4.45
CA LEU A 146 5.80 -0.63 4.63
C LEU A 146 5.29 -1.29 3.34
N ARG A 147 4.72 -2.49 3.45
CA ARG A 147 3.99 -3.11 2.33
C ARG A 147 2.60 -2.52 2.22
N VAL A 148 2.27 -2.02 1.03
CA VAL A 148 0.98 -1.38 0.76
C VAL A 148 -0.18 -2.36 0.92
N GLY A 149 -0.06 -3.58 0.38
CA GLY A 149 -1.14 -4.57 0.39
C GLY A 149 -1.53 -5.08 1.79
N THR A 150 -0.61 -5.01 2.77
CA THR A 150 -0.87 -5.50 4.14
C THR A 150 -0.90 -4.38 5.18
N ALA A 151 -0.49 -3.17 4.81
CA ALA A 151 -0.28 -2.04 5.73
C ALA A 151 0.61 -2.41 6.94
N ARG A 152 1.61 -3.27 6.72
CA ARG A 152 2.58 -3.72 7.74
C ARG A 152 3.98 -3.26 7.40
N TYR A 153 4.72 -2.84 8.42
CA TYR A 153 6.15 -2.63 8.30
C TYR A 153 6.87 -3.97 8.17
N GLU A 154 7.87 -4.00 7.31
CA GLU A 154 8.88 -5.06 7.24
C GLU A 154 9.86 -4.89 8.39
N SER A 155 10.45 -5.99 8.86
CA SER A 155 11.48 -5.99 9.90
C SER A 155 12.84 -5.45 9.41
N ILE A 156 12.85 -4.66 8.34
CA ILE A 156 14.04 -4.12 7.70
C ILE A 156 14.03 -2.61 7.91
N GLU A 157 15.05 -2.14 8.61
CA GLU A 157 15.34 -0.73 8.78
C GLU A 157 16.57 -0.38 7.96
N LEU A 158 16.44 0.64 7.12
CA LEU A 158 17.55 1.21 6.40
C LEU A 158 18.09 2.37 7.23
N GLY A 159 19.41 2.39 7.43
CA GLY A 159 20.11 3.49 8.07
C GLY A 159 20.99 4.22 7.06
N PRO A 160 21.07 5.56 7.13
CA PRO A 160 21.98 6.31 6.28
C PRO A 160 23.40 6.18 6.80
N THR A 161 24.34 6.35 5.87
CA THR A 161 25.70 6.75 6.18
C THR A 161 25.72 8.28 6.30
N ILE A 162 26.29 8.78 7.39
CA ILE A 162 26.33 10.21 7.71
C ILE A 162 27.77 10.68 7.49
N GLU A 163 27.96 11.54 6.49
CA GLU A 163 29.23 12.21 6.23
C GLU A 163 29.14 13.65 6.73
N ARG A 164 30.02 14.02 7.65
CA ARG A 164 30.16 15.42 8.10
C ARG A 164 31.38 16.02 7.43
N SER A 165 31.18 17.09 6.66
CA SER A 165 32.29 17.84 6.07
C SER A 165 33.04 18.66 7.11
N GLU A 166 34.25 19.13 6.77
CA GLU A 166 35.03 20.03 7.62
C GLU A 166 34.30 21.35 7.96
N ALA A 167 33.39 21.79 7.08
CA ALA A 167 32.53 22.95 7.29
C ALA A 167 31.32 22.66 8.19
N GLY A 168 31.16 21.43 8.68
CA GLY A 168 30.04 21.00 9.53
C GLY A 168 28.76 20.64 8.78
N GLU A 169 28.76 20.70 7.44
CA GLU A 169 27.62 20.27 6.63
C GLU A 169 27.44 18.74 6.76
N ILE A 170 26.21 18.33 7.08
CA ILE A 170 25.83 16.91 7.19
C ILE A 170 25.25 16.45 5.87
N ARG A 171 25.87 15.42 5.27
CA ARG A 171 25.39 14.75 4.06
C ARG A 171 24.96 13.33 4.40
N TYR A 172 23.77 12.97 3.93
CA TYR A 172 23.22 11.62 4.08
C TYR A 172 23.36 10.84 2.78
N THR A 173 23.95 9.65 2.86
CA THR A 173 24.04 8.69 1.76
C THR A 173 23.36 7.38 2.17
N TRP A 174 22.77 6.67 1.20
CA TRP A 174 21.97 5.46 1.46
C TRP A 174 22.50 4.27 0.67
N PRO A 175 23.77 3.88 0.89
CA PRO A 175 24.40 2.83 0.11
C PRO A 175 23.65 1.50 0.26
N GLY A 176 23.32 0.86 -0.86
CA GLY A 176 22.66 -0.45 -0.87
C GLY A 176 21.15 -0.41 -0.59
N ALA A 177 20.54 0.75 -0.34
CA ALA A 177 19.09 0.86 -0.11
C ALA A 177 18.29 0.28 -1.29
N ALA A 178 18.60 0.68 -2.53
CA ALA A 178 17.95 0.16 -3.72
C ALA A 178 18.12 -1.37 -3.86
N ALA A 179 19.33 -1.90 -3.62
CA ALA A 179 19.58 -3.34 -3.71
C ALA A 179 18.78 -4.15 -2.67
N THR A 180 18.61 -3.62 -1.46
CA THR A 180 17.78 -4.24 -0.41
C THR A 180 16.30 -4.19 -0.79
N LEU A 181 15.81 -3.05 -1.26
CA LEU A 181 14.40 -2.88 -1.65
C LEU A 181 14.01 -3.71 -2.87
N ARG A 182 14.92 -3.90 -3.84
CA ARG A 182 14.72 -4.80 -4.99
C ARG A 182 14.38 -6.23 -4.57
N LYS A 183 14.91 -6.71 -3.43
CA LYS A 183 14.61 -8.06 -2.93
C LYS A 183 13.20 -8.16 -2.35
N LEU A 184 12.57 -7.04 -2.01
CA LEU A 184 11.24 -6.99 -1.40
C LEU A 184 10.13 -6.79 -2.42
N VAL A 185 10.42 -6.09 -3.52
CA VAL A 185 9.51 -5.89 -4.66
C VAL A 185 9.55 -7.15 -5.50
N ILE A 186 8.44 -7.88 -5.53
CA ILE A 186 8.30 -9.03 -6.44
C ILE A 186 8.03 -8.43 -7.82
N VAL A 187 9.09 -8.20 -8.60
CA VAL A 187 8.92 -7.81 -9.99
C VAL A 187 8.17 -8.97 -10.66
N PRO A 188 6.92 -8.76 -11.15
CA PRO A 188 6.26 -9.79 -11.94
C PRO A 188 7.16 -9.98 -13.15
N GLN A 189 7.89 -11.09 -13.16
CA GLN A 189 8.75 -11.42 -14.29
C GLN A 189 7.81 -11.48 -15.48
N ALA A 190 7.94 -10.51 -16.39
CA ALA A 190 7.14 -10.45 -17.59
C ALA A 190 7.23 -11.84 -18.21
N ALA A 191 6.07 -12.51 -18.34
CA ALA A 191 6.00 -13.88 -18.80
C ALA A 191 6.88 -14.00 -20.05
N ALA A 192 7.83 -14.94 -20.03
CA ALA A 192 8.83 -15.07 -21.08
C ALA A 192 8.14 -14.98 -22.44
N PRO A 193 8.61 -14.14 -23.38
CA PRO A 193 7.97 -14.01 -24.68
C PRO A 193 7.87 -15.42 -25.27
N ALA A 194 6.65 -15.80 -25.66
CA ALA A 194 6.38 -17.10 -26.24
C ALA A 194 7.45 -17.38 -27.33
N PRO A 195 8.08 -18.58 -27.34
CA PRO A 195 9.15 -18.88 -28.27
C PRO A 195 8.67 -18.55 -29.68
N LEU A 196 9.40 -17.63 -30.33
CA LEU A 196 9.12 -17.21 -31.70
C LEU A 196 9.10 -18.45 -32.58
N ALA A 197 7.91 -18.87 -33.01
CA ALA A 197 7.77 -19.95 -33.96
C ALA A 197 8.61 -19.62 -35.21
N PRO A 198 9.43 -20.56 -35.72
CA PRO A 198 10.29 -20.31 -36.87
C PRO A 198 9.42 -19.88 -38.06
N LYS A 199 9.70 -18.69 -38.58
CA LYS A 199 9.03 -18.09 -39.74
C LYS A 199 9.40 -18.91 -40.97
N GLN A 200 8.55 -19.86 -41.36
CA GLN A 200 8.72 -20.59 -42.62
C GLN A 200 8.65 -19.62 -43.79
N THR A 201 9.78 -19.40 -44.46
CA THR A 201 9.83 -18.76 -45.77
C THR A 201 9.43 -19.79 -46.82
N SER A 202 8.18 -19.76 -47.27
CA SER A 202 7.73 -20.57 -48.41
C SER A 202 7.71 -19.73 -49.69
N THR A 203 8.60 -20.09 -50.61
CA THR A 203 8.68 -19.58 -51.98
C THR A 203 7.42 -20.00 -52.77
N LYS A 204 6.80 -19.03 -53.46
CA LYS A 204 5.56 -19.18 -54.22
C LYS A 204 5.78 -19.92 -55.54
N ALA A 205 5.04 -21.02 -55.78
CA ALA A 205 4.89 -21.70 -57.08
C ALA A 205 3.50 -22.38 -57.18
N PRO A 206 2.96 -22.63 -58.40
CA PRO A 206 1.58 -22.31 -58.78
C PRO A 206 0.52 -23.39 -58.49
N ALA A 207 -0.73 -22.93 -58.53
CA ALA A 207 -1.95 -23.61 -58.08
C ALA A 207 -2.43 -24.77 -58.98
N LYS A 208 -3.02 -25.79 -58.33
CA LYS A 208 -4.10 -26.60 -58.90
C LYS A 208 -5.14 -26.94 -57.80
N PRO A 209 -6.45 -26.91 -58.08
CA PRO A 209 -7.50 -27.07 -57.08
C PRO A 209 -8.00 -28.52 -56.98
N GLU A 210 -8.18 -29.03 -55.76
CA GLU A 210 -9.20 -30.04 -55.45
C GLU A 210 -9.50 -30.13 -53.94
N GLU A 211 -10.79 -30.18 -53.59
CA GLU A 211 -11.34 -30.34 -52.24
C GLU A 211 -11.06 -31.75 -51.67
N PRO A 212 -10.92 -31.89 -50.34
CA PRO A 212 -12.07 -32.40 -49.55
C PRO A 212 -12.18 -31.81 -48.13
N THR A 213 -13.41 -31.57 -47.66
CA THR A 213 -13.74 -31.26 -46.26
C THR A 213 -13.82 -32.52 -45.38
N PRO A 214 -13.05 -32.62 -44.28
CA PRO A 214 -13.64 -32.73 -42.93
C PRO A 214 -12.85 -31.98 -41.81
N LYS A 215 -13.57 -31.58 -40.76
CA LYS A 215 -13.20 -30.54 -39.75
C LYS A 215 -12.19 -31.01 -38.66
N PRO A 216 -11.18 -30.19 -38.28
CA PRO A 216 -10.21 -30.54 -37.23
C PRO A 216 -10.60 -30.16 -35.77
N PHE A 217 -9.91 -30.81 -34.84
CA PHE A 217 -10.26 -31.27 -33.48
C PHE A 217 -10.87 -30.31 -32.43
N TYR A 218 -10.89 -29.00 -32.63
CA TYR A 218 -11.34 -28.00 -31.63
C TYR A 218 -12.87 -27.88 -31.50
N LYS A 219 -13.63 -28.59 -32.35
CA LYS A 219 -15.09 -28.76 -32.22
C LYS A 219 -15.51 -30.03 -31.46
N SER A 220 -14.58 -30.79 -30.90
CA SER A 220 -14.93 -31.98 -30.11
C SER A 220 -15.35 -31.59 -28.69
N ALA A 221 -16.56 -32.02 -28.28
CA ALA A 221 -17.15 -31.74 -26.97
C ALA A 221 -16.33 -32.30 -25.79
N TRP A 222 -15.41 -33.22 -26.08
CA TRP A 222 -14.60 -33.91 -25.10
C TRP A 222 -13.45 -33.07 -24.54
N PHE A 223 -12.95 -32.06 -25.29
CA PHE A 223 -11.88 -31.18 -24.79
C PHE A 223 -12.35 -30.26 -23.65
N TRP A 224 -13.63 -29.90 -23.63
CA TRP A 224 -14.24 -29.01 -22.63
C TRP A 224 -14.77 -29.73 -21.38
N GLY A 225 -14.73 -31.07 -21.35
CA GLY A 225 -15.31 -31.90 -20.28
C GLY A 225 -14.81 -31.58 -18.85
N PRO A 226 -13.50 -31.32 -18.61
CA PRO A 226 -13.01 -31.07 -17.25
C PRO A 226 -13.35 -29.66 -16.71
N VAL A 227 -13.54 -28.67 -17.58
CA VAL A 227 -13.77 -27.27 -17.15
C VAL A 227 -15.19 -27.05 -16.65
N GLY A 228 -16.19 -27.76 -17.20
CA GLY A 228 -17.58 -27.66 -16.76
C GLY A 228 -17.87 -28.31 -15.40
N ALA A 229 -17.13 -29.37 -15.02
CA ALA A 229 -17.43 -30.16 -13.83
C ALA A 229 -17.12 -29.46 -12.50
N ILE A 230 -16.13 -28.55 -12.46
CA ILE A 230 -15.73 -27.85 -11.22
C ILE A 230 -16.76 -26.77 -10.83
N VAL A 231 -17.45 -26.17 -11.80
CA VAL A 231 -18.47 -25.13 -11.53
C VAL A 231 -19.76 -25.73 -10.94
N ALA A 232 -20.14 -26.94 -11.33
CA ALA A 232 -21.38 -27.58 -10.87
C ALA A 232 -21.30 -28.09 -9.41
N ALA A 233 -20.15 -28.59 -8.97
CA ALA A 233 -19.97 -29.09 -7.61
C ALA A 233 -20.04 -27.98 -6.54
N GLY A 234 -19.55 -26.77 -6.87
CA GLY A 234 -19.61 -25.62 -5.94
C GLY A 234 -21.03 -25.08 -5.72
N ALA A 235 -21.88 -25.11 -6.76
CA ALA A 235 -23.25 -24.60 -6.66
C ALA A 235 -24.17 -25.48 -5.81
N ALA A 236 -23.97 -26.80 -5.80
CA ALA A 236 -24.80 -27.74 -5.06
C ALA A 236 -24.65 -27.62 -3.52
N VAL A 237 -23.45 -27.28 -3.03
CA VAL A 237 -23.18 -27.10 -1.59
C VAL A 237 -23.83 -25.82 -1.05
N LEU A 238 -24.00 -24.81 -1.90
CA LEU A 238 -24.53 -23.50 -1.50
C LEU A 238 -26.06 -23.47 -1.39
N ILE A 239 -26.75 -24.40 -2.08
CA ILE A 239 -28.21 -24.48 -2.07
C ILE A 239 -28.71 -25.39 -0.93
N THR A 240 -27.96 -26.43 -0.54
CA THR A 240 -28.36 -27.33 0.55
C THR A 240 -28.17 -26.74 1.95
N SER A 241 -27.31 -25.71 2.14
CA SER A 241 -27.14 -25.10 3.48
C SER A 241 -28.23 -24.08 3.87
N LYS A 242 -29.23 -23.86 3.00
CA LYS A 242 -30.27 -22.83 3.18
C LYS A 242 -31.64 -23.39 3.58
N VAL A 243 -31.79 -24.70 3.79
CA VAL A 243 -33.09 -25.32 4.08
C VAL A 243 -33.02 -26.31 5.25
N THR A 244 -32.61 -25.81 6.41
CA THR A 244 -32.88 -26.34 7.77
C THR A 244 -32.58 -25.13 8.68
N GLU A 245 -33.49 -24.45 9.36
CA GLU A 245 -34.61 -24.92 10.16
C GLU A 245 -35.66 -23.81 10.28
N ASP A 246 -36.92 -24.24 10.39
CA ASP A 246 -38.05 -23.47 10.88
C ASP A 246 -38.52 -24.17 12.18
N SER A 247 -39.14 -23.38 13.06
CA SER A 247 -39.97 -23.78 14.21
C SER A 247 -39.34 -24.15 15.57
N THR A 248 -39.59 -23.22 16.50
CA THR A 248 -40.02 -23.38 17.91
C THR A 248 -38.99 -23.76 18.99
N GLY A 249 -38.77 -22.80 19.91
CA GLY A 249 -38.83 -23.10 21.34
C GLY A 249 -37.53 -22.99 22.14
N MET A 250 -37.27 -21.79 22.66
CA MET A 250 -36.45 -21.49 23.85
C MET A 250 -35.09 -22.20 24.01
N VAL A 251 -34.01 -21.46 23.74
CA VAL A 251 -32.68 -21.79 24.25
C VAL A 251 -32.46 -21.02 25.56
N ARG A 252 -32.50 -21.72 26.69
CA ARG A 252 -32.09 -21.18 28.01
C ARG A 252 -30.58 -21.36 28.18
N LEU A 253 -29.83 -20.26 28.16
CA LEU A 253 -28.43 -20.25 28.57
C LEU A 253 -28.35 -20.01 30.08
N ARG A 254 -28.01 -21.07 30.84
CA ARG A 254 -27.56 -20.96 32.23
C ARG A 254 -26.08 -20.59 32.23
N GLY A 255 -25.75 -19.37 32.62
CA GLY A 255 -24.38 -18.99 32.98
C GLY A 255 -24.08 -19.45 34.41
N GLN A 256 -23.07 -20.31 34.57
CA GLN A 256 -22.50 -20.65 35.87
C GLN A 256 -21.30 -19.73 36.09
N VAL A 257 -21.38 -18.87 37.11
CA VAL A 257 -20.26 -18.03 37.54
C VAL A 257 -19.63 -18.75 38.74
N ALA A 258 -18.38 -19.19 38.59
CA ALA A 258 -17.61 -19.76 39.70
C ALA A 258 -17.04 -18.62 40.56
N PRO A 259 -17.09 -18.74 41.91
CA PRO A 259 -16.54 -17.77 42.85
C PRO A 259 -15.00 -17.81 42.92
#